data_AF-A0A359LS38-F1
#
_entry.id   AF-A0A359LS38-F1
#
_cell.length_a   1.000
_cell.length_b   1.000
_cell.length_c   1.000
_cell.angle_alpha   90.00
_cell.angle_beta   90.00
_cell.angle_gamma   90.00
#
_symmetry.space_group_name_H-M   'P 1'
#
loop_
_entity.id
_entity.type
_entity.pdbx_description
1 polymer ?
#
loop_
_entity_poly.entity_id
_entity_poly.type
_entity_poly.pdbx_seq_one_letter_code
_entity_poly.pdbx_strand_id
1 'polypeptide(L)'
;MKKSSKQPDSKGGGAAPAAAAVDPGKQQVDAFGAAMRLFHAAQYQEALAAFARVGQGPNREMAHSAQLHVRMCEQRLSKGKPELKSPDEHYHYAITLINRRQLDDAQRHLQIALASLRDAEHVHYAMALAAALKGDLPTSYEHLKRAIELEPRNRSLARNDADFQESLRQSPLRELVHPERG
;
A
#
# COMPACT_ATOMS: atom_id res chain seq x y z
N MET A 1 50.57 -35.89 69.48
CA MET A 1 51.24 -34.81 68.70
C MET A 1 50.25 -34.37 67.62
N LYS A 2 49.50 -33.28 67.83
CA LYS A 2 49.58 -31.92 67.21
C LYS A 2 49.32 -31.83 65.67
N LYS A 3 48.24 -31.07 65.36
CA LYS A 3 47.65 -30.52 64.12
C LYS A 3 48.60 -30.10 62.97
N SER A 4 48.09 -30.11 61.72
CA SER A 4 47.77 -28.86 60.96
C SER A 4 47.18 -29.10 59.55
N SER A 5 46.38 -28.12 59.13
CA SER A 5 45.52 -28.01 57.96
C SER A 5 46.22 -27.36 56.75
N LYS A 6 45.86 -27.70 55.50
CA LYS A 6 45.71 -26.73 54.39
C LYS A 6 45.02 -27.33 53.16
N GLN A 7 44.08 -26.55 52.61
CA GLN A 7 43.24 -26.81 51.43
C GLN A 7 43.86 -26.12 50.17
N PRO A 8 43.20 -26.11 48.98
CA PRO A 8 43.68 -26.70 47.72
C PRO A 8 44.14 -25.66 46.67
N ASP A 9 44.87 -26.08 45.63
CA ASP A 9 45.19 -25.23 44.48
C ASP A 9 44.72 -25.84 43.15
N SER A 10 43.92 -25.03 42.47
CA SER A 10 43.40 -25.07 41.10
C SER A 10 44.48 -24.96 40.00
N LYS A 11 44.23 -25.52 38.79
CA LYS A 11 44.23 -24.78 37.50
C LYS A 11 44.19 -25.66 36.25
N GLY A 12 43.53 -25.12 35.22
CA GLY A 12 43.73 -25.42 33.80
C GLY A 12 42.54 -26.16 33.19
N GLY A 13 41.74 -25.62 32.27
CA GLY A 13 41.90 -24.44 31.43
C GLY A 13 41.19 -24.75 30.11
N GLY A 14 39.91 -24.43 30.02
CA GLY A 14 39.12 -24.51 28.79
C GLY A 14 38.52 -23.15 28.50
N ALA A 15 39.20 -22.35 27.68
CA ALA A 15 38.63 -21.12 27.14
C ALA A 15 38.08 -21.40 25.74
N ALA A 16 36.75 -21.41 25.63
CA ALA A 16 36.06 -21.27 24.35
C ALA A 16 36.08 -19.78 23.92
N PRO A 17 36.06 -19.48 22.60
CA PRO A 17 36.19 -18.10 22.13
C PRO A 17 34.89 -17.31 22.36
N ALA A 18 35.01 -16.15 23.00
CA ALA A 18 33.93 -15.20 23.16
C ALA A 18 33.57 -14.58 21.80
N ALA A 19 32.32 -14.76 21.36
CA ALA A 19 31.76 -14.00 20.26
C ALA A 19 31.79 -12.51 20.62
N ALA A 20 32.41 -11.70 19.77
CA ALA A 20 32.55 -10.26 19.96
C ALA A 20 31.18 -9.61 20.14
N ALA A 21 30.90 -9.10 21.34
CA ALA A 21 29.72 -8.30 21.62
C ALA A 21 29.82 -7.02 20.78
N VAL A 22 29.05 -6.97 19.68
CA VAL A 22 29.01 -5.80 18.81
C VAL A 22 28.37 -4.66 19.59
N ASP A 23 29.05 -3.52 19.67
CA ASP A 23 28.59 -2.33 20.38
C ASP A 23 27.20 -1.88 19.89
N PRO A 24 26.17 -1.89 20.75
CA PRO A 24 24.81 -1.46 20.39
C PRO A 24 24.75 -0.04 19.79
N GLY A 25 25.63 0.87 20.20
CA GLY A 25 25.72 2.21 19.63
C GLY A 25 26.22 2.21 18.19
N LYS A 26 27.21 1.35 17.89
CA LYS A 26 27.71 1.17 16.52
C LYS A 26 26.67 0.52 15.61
N GLN A 27 25.97 -0.50 16.10
CA GLN A 27 24.86 -1.12 15.37
C GLN A 27 23.75 -0.11 15.01
N GLN A 28 23.45 0.82 15.92
CA GLN A 28 22.46 1.86 15.68
C GLN A 28 22.87 2.82 14.56
N VAL A 29 24.16 3.18 14.47
CA VAL A 29 24.70 4.01 13.39
C VAL A 29 24.63 3.29 12.03
N ASP A 30 25.02 2.01 11.99
CA ASP A 30 24.95 1.20 10.77
C ASP A 30 23.49 1.04 10.29
N ALA A 31 22.57 0.82 11.23
CA ALA A 31 21.14 0.74 10.96
C ALA A 31 20.56 2.08 10.46
N PHE A 32 21.04 3.22 10.98
CA PHE A 32 20.67 4.54 10.47
C PHE A 32 21.13 4.72 9.02
N GLY A 33 22.37 4.33 8.70
CA GLY A 33 22.88 4.37 7.32
C GLY A 33 22.08 3.48 6.36
N ALA A 34 21.61 2.30 6.81
CA ALA A 34 20.71 1.47 6.03
C ALA A 34 19.33 2.14 5.82
N ALA A 35 18.76 2.75 6.85
CA ALA A 35 17.49 3.49 6.75
C ALA A 35 17.60 4.69 5.78
N MET A 36 18.72 5.42 5.79
CA MET A 36 18.98 6.51 4.85
C MET A 36 19.04 6.05 3.39
N ARG A 37 19.58 4.85 3.12
CA ARG A 37 19.58 4.29 1.76
C ARG A 37 18.15 4.03 1.26
N LEU A 38 17.27 3.47 2.11
CA LEU A 38 15.85 3.29 1.77
C LEU A 38 15.15 4.63 1.54
N PHE A 39 15.45 5.64 2.38
CA PHE A 39 14.89 6.98 2.24
C PHE A 39 15.26 7.65 0.91
N HIS A 40 16.53 7.57 0.51
CA HIS A 40 17.01 8.11 -0.76
C HIS A 40 16.49 7.33 -1.97
N ALA A 41 16.20 6.03 -1.81
CA ALA A 41 15.53 5.21 -2.81
C ALA A 41 14.01 5.47 -2.92
N ALA A 42 13.47 6.45 -2.17
CA ALA A 42 12.04 6.75 -2.08
C ALA A 42 11.16 5.59 -1.58
N GLN A 43 11.77 4.59 -0.95
CA GLN A 43 11.10 3.46 -0.30
C GLN A 43 10.60 3.88 1.09
N TYR A 44 9.65 4.80 1.13
CA TYR A 44 9.24 5.49 2.36
C TYR A 44 8.60 4.55 3.38
N GLN A 45 7.94 3.48 2.93
CA GLN A 45 7.32 2.51 3.83
C GLN A 45 8.38 1.66 4.56
N GLU A 46 9.38 1.16 3.84
CA GLU A 46 10.50 0.41 4.43
C GLU A 46 11.41 1.32 5.26
N ALA A 47 11.66 2.54 4.78
CA ALA A 47 12.45 3.55 5.50
C ALA A 47 11.80 3.93 6.83
N LEU A 48 10.48 4.13 6.88
CA LEU A 48 9.72 4.37 8.10
C LEU A 48 9.98 3.28 9.15
N ALA A 49 9.82 2.01 8.77
CA ALA A 49 10.05 0.88 9.66
C ALA A 49 11.51 0.75 10.12
N ALA A 50 12.48 1.13 9.26
CA ALA A 50 13.89 1.15 9.60
C ALA A 50 14.23 2.28 10.59
N PHE A 51 13.78 3.51 10.34
CA PHE A 51 14.01 4.64 11.26
C PHE A 51 13.30 4.46 12.60
N ALA A 52 12.09 3.88 12.62
CA ALA A 52 11.38 3.60 13.88
C ALA A 52 12.20 2.68 14.80
N ARG A 53 12.90 1.68 14.24
CA ARG A 53 13.81 0.80 14.99
C ARG A 53 15.05 1.54 15.48
N VAL A 54 15.66 2.38 14.64
CA VAL A 54 16.81 3.21 15.04
C VAL A 54 16.44 4.19 16.15
N GLY A 55 15.21 4.69 16.15
CA GLY A 55 14.64 5.57 17.18
C GLY A 55 14.56 4.95 18.58
N GLN A 56 14.65 3.61 18.69
CA GLN A 56 14.61 2.89 19.96
C GLN A 56 16.00 2.56 20.53
N GLY A 57 17.07 2.90 19.79
CA GLY A 57 18.44 2.60 20.19
C GLY A 57 19.01 3.52 21.28
N PRO A 58 20.13 3.12 21.91
CA PRO A 58 20.68 3.78 23.09
C PRO A 58 21.33 5.15 22.83
N ASN A 59 21.79 5.43 21.60
CA ASN A 59 22.33 6.73 21.21
C ASN A 59 21.17 7.72 20.98
N ARG A 60 21.06 8.70 21.88
CA ARG A 60 19.97 9.69 21.90
C ARG A 60 19.97 10.61 20.70
N GLU A 61 21.14 11.00 20.18
CA GLU A 61 21.24 11.88 19.01
C GLU A 61 20.76 11.16 17.75
N MET A 62 21.19 9.91 17.57
CA MET A 62 20.73 9.08 16.46
C MET A 62 19.24 8.77 16.56
N ALA A 63 18.75 8.50 17.78
CA ALA A 63 17.32 8.28 18.00
C ALA A 63 16.48 9.51 17.63
N HIS A 64 16.92 10.71 18.02
CA HIS A 64 16.26 11.96 17.67
C HIS A 64 16.26 12.20 16.15
N SER A 65 17.42 12.04 15.50
CA SER A 65 17.53 12.15 14.05
C SER A 65 16.61 11.17 13.32
N ALA A 66 16.53 9.92 13.78
CA ALA A 66 15.64 8.92 13.21
C ALA A 66 14.16 9.31 13.35
N GLN A 67 13.75 9.88 14.48
CA GLN A 67 12.37 10.37 14.67
C GLN A 67 12.02 11.51 13.69
N LEU A 68 12.96 12.41 13.38
CA LEU A 68 12.73 13.44 12.35
C LEU A 68 12.48 12.80 10.98
N HIS A 69 13.26 11.78 10.62
CA HIS A 69 13.09 11.06 9.36
C HIS A 69 11.80 10.22 9.32
N VAL A 70 11.35 9.66 10.44
CA VAL A 70 10.02 9.03 10.56
C VAL A 70 8.93 10.02 10.14
N ARG A 71 8.92 11.22 10.72
CA ARG A 71 7.93 12.26 10.37
C ARG A 71 7.99 12.65 8.90
N MET A 72 9.19 12.73 8.31
CA MET A 72 9.34 13.00 6.88
C MET A 72 8.77 11.85 6.02
N CYS A 73 9.01 10.59 6.40
CA CYS A 73 8.43 9.43 5.73
C CYS A 73 6.90 9.47 5.82
N GLU A 74 6.34 9.68 7.02
CA GLU A 74 4.90 9.81 7.24
C GLU A 74 4.31 10.94 6.40
N GLN A 75 4.96 12.11 6.36
CA GLN A 75 4.49 13.23 5.56
C GLN A 75 4.55 12.94 4.05
N ARG A 76 5.55 12.22 3.55
CA ARG A 76 5.63 11.84 2.14
C ARG A 76 4.60 10.77 1.79
N LEU A 77 4.34 9.85 2.70
CA LEU A 77 3.28 8.85 2.59
C LEU A 77 1.88 9.48 2.68
N SER A 78 1.71 10.55 3.46
CA SER A 78 0.43 11.25 3.62
C SER A 78 0.14 12.26 2.51
N LYS A 79 1.16 13.00 2.02
CA LYS A 79 1.03 13.97 0.93
C LYS A 79 0.53 13.38 -0.39
N GLY A 80 0.53 12.06 -0.54
CA GLY A 80 -0.04 11.36 -1.69
C GLY A 80 -1.55 11.08 -1.60
N LYS A 81 -2.17 11.17 -0.42
CA LYS A 81 -3.59 10.84 -0.22
C LYS A 81 -4.37 12.11 0.07
N PRO A 82 -5.19 12.61 -0.88
CA PRO A 82 -6.09 13.71 -0.57
C PRO A 82 -7.04 13.32 0.57
N GLU A 83 -7.31 14.25 1.48
CA GLU A 83 -8.34 14.07 2.50
C GLU A 83 -9.70 14.29 1.85
N LEU A 84 -10.32 13.20 1.40
CA LEU A 84 -11.61 13.20 0.74
C LEU A 84 -12.70 12.97 1.80
N LYS A 85 -13.72 13.81 1.80
CA LYS A 85 -14.76 13.91 2.83
C LYS A 85 -16.14 13.55 2.31
N SER A 86 -16.37 13.63 1.00
CA SER A 86 -17.65 13.31 0.38
C SER A 86 -17.56 12.14 -0.59
N PRO A 87 -18.66 11.38 -0.78
CA PRO A 87 -18.74 10.35 -1.82
C PRO A 87 -18.38 10.88 -3.21
N ASP A 88 -18.80 12.10 -3.55
CA ASP A 88 -18.46 12.77 -4.80
C ASP A 88 -16.96 13.06 -4.95
N GLU A 89 -16.29 13.48 -3.88
CA GLU A 89 -14.83 13.67 -3.88
C GLU A 89 -14.09 12.34 -4.10
N HIS A 90 -14.56 11.27 -3.47
CA HIS A 90 -14.07 9.91 -3.71
C HIS A 90 -14.26 9.49 -5.17
N TYR A 91 -15.42 9.77 -5.76
CA TYR A 91 -15.69 9.51 -7.17
C TYR A 91 -14.74 10.29 -8.09
N HIS A 92 -14.65 11.62 -7.95
CA HIS A 92 -13.78 12.45 -8.80
C HIS A 92 -12.30 12.07 -8.69
N TYR A 93 -11.84 11.73 -7.48
CA TYR A 93 -10.49 11.25 -7.30
C TYR A 93 -10.27 9.89 -7.97
N ALA A 94 -11.24 8.97 -7.91
CA ALA A 94 -11.17 7.71 -8.63
C ALA A 94 -11.07 7.90 -10.15
N ILE A 95 -11.80 8.87 -10.74
CA ILE A 95 -11.64 9.21 -12.17
C ILE A 95 -10.20 9.64 -12.48
N THR A 96 -9.61 10.46 -11.60
CA THR A 96 -8.20 10.87 -11.75
C THR A 96 -7.25 9.67 -11.69
N LEU A 97 -7.52 8.69 -10.82
CA LEU A 97 -6.75 7.46 -10.69
C LEU A 97 -6.91 6.52 -11.90
N ILE A 98 -8.11 6.39 -12.47
CA ILE A 98 -8.37 5.62 -13.71
C ILE A 98 -7.53 6.18 -14.86
N ASN A 99 -7.52 7.50 -15.03
CA ASN A 99 -6.72 8.17 -16.06
C ASN A 99 -5.22 7.92 -15.89
N ARG A 100 -4.75 7.72 -14.65
CA ARG A 100 -3.36 7.38 -14.32
C ARG A 100 -3.08 5.87 -14.34
N ARG A 101 -4.07 5.05 -14.70
CA ARG A 101 -4.02 3.57 -14.64
C ARG A 101 -3.70 3.01 -13.25
N GLN A 102 -4.01 3.78 -12.19
CA GLN A 102 -3.93 3.35 -10.79
C GLN A 102 -5.24 2.65 -10.39
N LEU A 103 -5.53 1.51 -11.02
CA LEU A 103 -6.86 0.91 -11.04
C LEU A 103 -7.29 0.35 -9.67
N ASP A 104 -6.37 -0.27 -8.91
CA ASP A 104 -6.66 -0.77 -7.56
C ASP A 104 -7.06 0.33 -6.58
N ASP A 105 -6.38 1.48 -6.65
CA ASP A 105 -6.71 2.64 -5.84
C ASP A 105 -8.07 3.22 -6.27
N ALA A 106 -8.31 3.32 -7.58
CA ALA A 106 -9.58 3.82 -8.11
C ALA A 106 -10.77 2.98 -7.61
N GLN A 107 -10.69 1.66 -7.70
CA GLN A 107 -11.74 0.75 -7.23
C GLN A 107 -12.03 0.94 -5.73
N ARG A 108 -11.00 1.11 -4.90
CA ARG A 108 -11.17 1.38 -3.46
C ARG A 108 -11.91 2.69 -3.20
N HIS A 109 -11.58 3.76 -3.92
CA HIS A 109 -12.31 5.03 -3.79
C HIS A 109 -13.75 4.94 -4.29
N LEU A 110 -14.01 4.21 -5.38
CA LEU A 110 -15.37 3.98 -5.89
C LEU A 110 -16.22 3.14 -4.93
N GLN A 111 -15.64 2.15 -4.23
CA GLN A 111 -16.34 1.40 -3.19
C GLN A 111 -16.79 2.31 -2.03
N ILE A 112 -15.94 3.26 -1.63
CA ILE A 112 -16.29 4.25 -0.60
C ILE A 112 -17.43 5.15 -1.09
N ALA A 113 -17.40 5.60 -2.35
CA ALA A 113 -18.48 6.38 -2.94
C ALA A 113 -19.81 5.60 -2.97
N LEU A 114 -19.79 4.34 -3.42
CA LEU A 114 -20.97 3.46 -3.49
C LEU A 114 -21.58 3.14 -2.12
N ALA A 115 -20.81 3.19 -1.03
CA ALA A 115 -21.36 2.99 0.31
C ALA A 115 -22.46 4.00 0.67
N SER A 116 -22.35 5.23 0.14
CA SER A 116 -23.36 6.30 0.31
C SER A 116 -24.25 6.49 -0.92
N LEU A 117 -23.67 6.35 -2.12
CA LEU A 117 -24.33 6.54 -3.40
C LEU A 117 -24.68 5.19 -4.06
N ARG A 118 -25.45 4.36 -3.34
CA ARG A 118 -25.70 2.94 -3.72
C ARG A 118 -26.29 2.74 -5.12
N ASP A 119 -27.06 3.71 -5.61
CA ASP A 119 -27.73 3.66 -6.91
C ASP A 119 -27.23 4.75 -7.87
N ALA A 120 -25.99 5.22 -7.71
CA ALA A 120 -25.38 6.16 -8.62
C ALA A 120 -24.80 5.45 -9.86
N GLU A 121 -25.50 5.58 -10.97
CA GLU A 121 -25.19 5.03 -12.29
C GLU A 121 -23.77 5.41 -12.75
N HIS A 122 -23.34 6.65 -12.53
CA HIS A 122 -22.02 7.14 -12.92
C HIS A 122 -20.89 6.50 -12.09
N VAL A 123 -21.14 6.18 -10.82
CA VAL A 123 -20.17 5.47 -9.97
C VAL A 123 -20.09 3.99 -10.36
N HIS A 124 -21.23 3.35 -10.67
CA HIS A 124 -21.25 2.02 -11.25
C HIS A 124 -20.52 1.96 -12.60
N TYR A 125 -20.74 2.95 -13.49
CA TYR A 125 -20.04 3.04 -14.77
C TYR A 125 -18.52 3.15 -14.59
N ALA A 126 -18.06 4.03 -13.68
CA ALA A 126 -16.64 4.18 -13.39
C ALA A 126 -16.01 2.91 -12.80
N MET A 127 -16.74 2.17 -11.96
CA MET A 127 -16.28 0.87 -11.45
C MET A 127 -16.14 -0.16 -12.57
N ALA A 128 -17.11 -0.19 -13.48
CA ALA A 128 -17.06 -1.08 -14.64
C ALA A 128 -15.86 -0.78 -15.54
N LEU A 129 -15.57 0.50 -15.77
CA LEU A 129 -14.44 0.97 -16.56
C LEU A 129 -13.10 0.59 -15.92
N ALA A 130 -12.95 0.85 -14.61
CA ALA A 130 -11.74 0.50 -13.86
C ALA A 130 -11.48 -1.01 -13.89
N ALA A 131 -12.52 -1.83 -13.74
CA ALA A 131 -12.43 -3.29 -13.79
C ALA A 131 -12.09 -3.80 -15.21
N ALA A 132 -12.70 -3.23 -16.25
CA ALA A 132 -12.40 -3.55 -17.65
C ALA A 132 -10.92 -3.31 -17.98
N LEU A 133 -10.39 -2.14 -17.61
CA LEU A 133 -8.98 -1.77 -17.81
C LEU A 133 -8.01 -2.68 -17.05
N LYS A 134 -8.45 -3.30 -15.96
CA LYS A 134 -7.68 -4.26 -15.15
C LYS A 134 -7.76 -5.69 -15.71
N GLY A 135 -8.67 -5.95 -16.65
CA GLY A 135 -8.99 -7.29 -17.14
C GLY A 135 -9.94 -8.08 -16.24
N ASP A 136 -10.54 -7.46 -15.22
CA ASP A 136 -11.54 -8.08 -14.35
C ASP A 136 -12.93 -7.99 -15.00
N LEU A 137 -13.16 -8.85 -15.99
CA LEU A 137 -14.39 -8.88 -16.77
C LEU A 137 -15.65 -9.19 -15.93
N PRO A 138 -15.64 -10.12 -14.94
CA PRO A 138 -16.80 -10.37 -14.09
C PRO A 138 -17.25 -9.12 -13.32
N THR A 139 -16.33 -8.43 -12.64
CA THR A 139 -16.65 -7.19 -11.91
C THR A 139 -17.13 -6.10 -12.87
N SER A 140 -16.48 -5.98 -14.03
CA SER A 140 -16.89 -5.02 -15.06
C SER A 140 -18.33 -5.26 -15.52
N TYR A 141 -18.71 -6.52 -15.75
CA TYR A 141 -20.05 -6.90 -16.20
C TYR A 141 -21.13 -6.50 -15.20
N GLU A 142 -20.97 -6.88 -13.93
CA GLU A 142 -21.97 -6.59 -12.89
C GLU A 142 -22.20 -5.08 -12.74
N HIS A 143 -21.11 -4.31 -12.70
CA HIS A 143 -21.21 -2.87 -12.55
C HIS A 143 -21.75 -2.18 -13.81
N LEU A 144 -21.37 -2.63 -15.01
CA LEU A 144 -21.89 -2.05 -16.25
C LEU A 144 -23.38 -2.36 -16.42
N LYS A 145 -23.79 -3.58 -16.12
CA LYS A 145 -25.20 -3.99 -16.10
C LYS A 145 -26.00 -3.09 -15.16
N ARG A 146 -25.53 -2.90 -13.93
CA ARG A 146 -26.19 -2.02 -12.95
C ARG A 146 -26.26 -0.57 -13.42
N ALA A 147 -25.19 -0.04 -14.03
CA ALA A 147 -25.19 1.30 -14.60
C ALA A 147 -26.21 1.47 -15.72
N ILE A 148 -26.41 0.43 -16.56
CA ILE A 148 -27.42 0.42 -17.64
C ILE A 148 -28.84 0.28 -17.09
N GLU A 149 -29.05 -0.51 -16.04
CA GLU A 149 -30.35 -0.63 -15.35
C GLU A 149 -30.79 0.70 -14.75
N LEU A 150 -29.86 1.45 -14.15
CA LEU A 150 -30.10 2.75 -13.54
C LEU A 150 -30.28 3.85 -14.60
N GLU A 151 -29.46 3.85 -15.65
CA GLU A 151 -29.52 4.81 -16.75
C GLU A 151 -29.21 4.11 -18.10
N PRO A 152 -30.24 3.79 -18.91
CA PRO A 152 -30.08 3.05 -20.17
C PRO A 152 -29.13 3.70 -21.18
N ARG A 153 -28.93 5.02 -21.14
CA ARG A 153 -27.98 5.72 -22.01
C ARG A 153 -26.54 5.24 -21.83
N ASN A 154 -26.17 4.74 -20.65
CA ASN A 154 -24.85 4.17 -20.36
C ASN A 154 -24.49 3.03 -21.31
N ARG A 155 -25.48 2.32 -21.87
CA ARG A 155 -25.26 1.30 -22.88
C ARG A 155 -24.53 1.86 -24.10
N SER A 156 -25.06 2.96 -24.63
CA SER A 156 -24.52 3.62 -25.81
C SER A 156 -23.18 4.30 -25.54
N LEU A 157 -22.97 4.79 -24.31
CA LEU A 157 -21.71 5.36 -23.86
C LEU A 157 -20.62 4.28 -23.83
N ALA A 158 -20.85 3.18 -23.10
CA ALA A 158 -19.89 2.09 -22.98
C ALA A 158 -19.52 1.46 -24.33
N ARG A 159 -20.49 1.35 -25.25
CA ARG A 159 -20.25 0.87 -26.61
C ARG A 159 -19.23 1.71 -27.38
N ASN A 160 -19.25 3.02 -27.17
CA ASN A 160 -18.43 3.99 -27.92
C ASN A 160 -17.16 4.40 -27.15
N ASP A 161 -17.02 3.98 -25.89
CA ASP A 161 -15.91 4.35 -25.03
C ASP A 161 -14.65 3.55 -25.40
N ALA A 162 -13.55 4.25 -25.67
CA ALA A 162 -12.29 3.65 -26.09
C ALA A 162 -11.72 2.69 -25.04
N ASP A 163 -11.91 3.00 -23.76
CA ASP A 163 -11.36 2.23 -22.64
C ASP A 163 -12.09 0.87 -22.45
N PHE A 164 -13.30 0.70 -23.05
CA PHE A 164 -14.00 -0.58 -23.08
C PHE A 164 -13.69 -1.45 -24.32
N GLN A 165 -13.09 -0.90 -25.38
CA GLN A 165 -13.02 -1.58 -26.69
C GLN A 165 -12.24 -2.90 -26.66
N GLU A 166 -11.19 -3.00 -25.84
CA GLU A 166 -10.46 -4.26 -25.65
C GLU A 166 -11.37 -5.31 -25.00
N SER A 167 -12.01 -4.95 -23.89
CA SER A 167 -12.88 -5.85 -23.13
C SER A 167 -14.10 -6.28 -23.94
N LEU A 168 -14.65 -5.43 -24.80
CA LEU A 168 -15.81 -5.75 -25.65
C LEU A 168 -15.52 -6.76 -26.76
N ARG A 169 -14.27 -7.07 -27.10
CA ARG A 169 -13.96 -8.01 -28.18
C ARG A 169 -14.26 -9.48 -27.85
N GLN A 170 -14.12 -9.87 -26.59
CA GLN A 170 -14.15 -11.29 -26.17
C GLN A 170 -14.97 -11.55 -24.89
N SER A 171 -15.86 -10.62 -24.51
CA SER A 171 -16.53 -10.64 -23.20
C SER A 171 -18.05 -10.61 -23.32
N PRO A 172 -18.78 -11.20 -22.34
CA PRO A 172 -20.22 -10.97 -22.13
C PRO A 172 -20.61 -9.48 -22.06
N LEU A 173 -19.65 -8.58 -21.80
CA LEU A 173 -19.84 -7.13 -21.90
C LEU A 173 -20.37 -6.68 -23.27
N ARG A 174 -20.00 -7.38 -24.35
CA ARG A 174 -20.48 -7.07 -25.70
C ARG A 174 -22.00 -7.19 -25.82
N GLU A 175 -22.56 -8.23 -25.22
CA GLU A 175 -24.00 -8.50 -25.24
C GLU A 175 -24.78 -7.44 -24.44
N LEU A 176 -24.20 -6.95 -23.34
CA LEU A 176 -24.80 -5.85 -22.57
C LEU A 176 -24.98 -4.57 -23.40
N VAL A 177 -24.02 -4.28 -24.27
CA VAL A 177 -24.01 -3.05 -25.09
C VAL A 177 -24.63 -3.22 -26.49
N HIS A 178 -24.83 -4.47 -26.92
CA HIS A 178 -25.53 -4.86 -28.13
C HIS A 178 -26.59 -5.94 -27.83
N PRO A 179 -27.70 -5.61 -27.15
CA PRO A 179 -28.77 -6.57 -26.99
C PRO A 179 -29.30 -6.95 -28.38
N GLU A 180 -29.37 -8.25 -28.67
CA GLU A 180 -30.06 -8.79 -29.84
C GLU A 180 -31.46 -8.17 -29.88
N ARG A 181 -31.87 -7.63 -31.04
CA ARG A 181 -33.22 -7.11 -31.20
C ARG A 181 -34.17 -8.32 -31.14
N GLY A 182 -34.92 -8.43 -30.04
CA GLY A 182 -36.11 -9.27 -29.97
C GLY A 182 -37.20 -8.77 -30.90
#